data_AF-A0A3N2M6T4-F1
#
_entry.id   AF-A0A3N2M6T4-F1
#
_cell.length_a   1.000
_cell.length_b   1.000
_cell.length_c   1.000
_cell.angle_alpha   90.00
_cell.angle_beta   90.00
_cell.angle_gamma   90.00
#
_symmetry.space_group_name_H-M   'P 1'
#
loop_
_entity.id
_entity.type
_entity.pdbx_description
1 polymer ?
#
loop_
_entity_poly.entity_id
_entity_poly.type
_entity_poly.pdbx_seq_one_letter_code
_entity_poly.pdbx_strand_id
1 'polypeptide(L)'
;MITDRHQLYESFLERYPIDWLPQMTLQEYTDLVPNESFCNWVESKTEELGSIWGSNAFKFGIFRYKNIEKSNPKIQYDDKYAWYTRYARYGASDAMEAFKKVRTAIAVVATAARNHDLDMIESVDVINGMYKWKIAFLYSDKWLIPIYKQEWLRDLCINFGMDNAEKAGMSQLMKFLIERRGDKDVFEYYDELIATLKKIQVDKPAKEWLYAPGEGASQWERCLRDGVMLLGWDDLGDYSRFTNRDEIVDEMRKVYDNPKGRFSNDSLAVWEFAKVMKPGDTVYAKKGLYKIVGRGIVEGEYEYNDDVDEYLSSRKVRWTDIGEWDSPQQLVQKTLTDISKYPDYVESLEGLFDEESKI
;
A
#
# COMPACT_ATOMS: atom_id res chain seq x y z
N MET A 1 -18.30 -7.71 18.37
CA MET A 1 -17.77 -7.52 19.73
C MET A 1 -16.60 -6.57 19.59
N ILE A 2 -16.53 -5.50 20.39
CA ILE A 2 -15.33 -4.65 20.42
C ILE A 2 -14.22 -5.52 21.03
N THR A 3 -13.19 -5.84 20.25
CA THR A 3 -12.05 -6.60 20.75
C THR A 3 -11.28 -5.71 21.71
N ASP A 4 -11.11 -6.16 22.95
CA ASP A 4 -10.20 -5.49 23.88
C ASP A 4 -8.77 -5.60 23.34
N ARG A 5 -8.21 -4.47 22.90
CA ARG A 5 -6.88 -4.41 22.28
C ARG A 5 -5.77 -4.78 23.26
N HIS A 6 -5.96 -4.55 24.56
CA HIS A 6 -5.02 -5.01 25.58
C HIS A 6 -5.07 -6.53 25.71
N GLN A 7 -6.27 -7.11 25.82
CA GLN A 7 -6.42 -8.57 25.88
C GLN A 7 -5.87 -9.26 24.63
N LEU A 8 -6.09 -8.68 23.45
CA LEU A 8 -5.57 -9.20 22.19
C LEU A 8 -4.03 -9.14 22.14
N TYR A 9 -3.43 -8.06 22.63
CA TYR A 9 -1.98 -7.92 22.74
C TYR A 9 -1.39 -9.00 23.67
N GLU A 10 -1.98 -9.19 24.85
CA GLU A 10 -1.53 -10.23 25.79
C GLU A 10 -1.72 -11.64 25.21
N SER A 11 -2.84 -11.91 24.55
CA SER A 11 -3.10 -13.21 23.90
C SER A 11 -2.05 -13.54 22.84
N PHE A 12 -1.57 -12.53 22.09
CA PHE A 12 -0.47 -12.71 21.14
C PHE A 12 0.84 -13.09 21.85
N LEU A 13 1.19 -12.40 22.95
CA LEU A 13 2.42 -12.65 23.71
C LEU A 13 2.38 -13.98 24.47
N GLU A 14 1.22 -14.40 24.97
CA GLU A 14 1.03 -15.73 25.57
C GLU A 14 1.25 -16.84 24.54
N ARG A 15 0.76 -16.64 23.31
CA ARG A 15 0.90 -17.60 22.22
C ARG A 15 2.33 -17.65 21.67
N TYR A 16 2.96 -16.48 21.53
CA TYR A 16 4.29 -16.32 20.96
C TYR A 16 5.17 -15.48 21.91
N PRO A 17 5.67 -16.08 23.01
CA PRO A 17 6.57 -15.39 23.90
C PRO A 17 7.91 -15.11 23.20
N ILE A 18 8.62 -14.07 23.63
CA ILE A 18 9.86 -13.64 22.97
C ILE A 18 10.92 -14.75 22.92
N ASP A 19 11.01 -15.57 23.97
CA ASP A 19 11.95 -16.70 24.07
C ASP A 19 11.61 -17.87 23.14
N TRP A 20 10.39 -17.91 22.60
CA TRP A 20 9.97 -18.89 21.60
C TRP A 20 10.45 -18.51 20.18
N LEU A 21 10.66 -17.22 19.89
CA LEU A 21 11.05 -16.74 18.56
C LEU A 21 12.29 -17.46 17.97
N PRO A 22 13.38 -17.72 18.72
CA PRO A 22 14.54 -18.43 18.18
C PRO A 22 14.26 -19.92 17.88
N GLN A 23 13.23 -20.50 18.49
CA GLN A 23 12.86 -21.92 18.39
C GLN A 23 11.75 -22.19 17.37
N MET A 24 11.01 -21.15 16.96
CA MET A 24 9.95 -21.22 15.97
C MET A 24 10.37 -22.02 14.73
N THR A 25 9.56 -23.02 14.37
CA THR A 25 9.73 -23.80 13.14
C THR A 25 9.15 -23.06 11.93
N LEU A 26 9.58 -23.44 10.72
CA LEU A 26 9.06 -22.83 9.50
C LEU A 26 7.55 -23.08 9.31
N GLN A 27 7.04 -24.24 9.76
CA GLN A 27 5.60 -24.52 9.71
C GLN A 27 4.80 -23.65 10.68
N GLU A 28 5.28 -23.48 11.92
CA GLU A 28 4.62 -22.58 12.88
C GLU A 28 4.69 -21.12 12.43
N TYR A 29 5.74 -20.75 11.70
CA TYR A 29 5.88 -19.42 11.12
C TYR A 29 4.82 -19.13 10.05
N THR A 30 4.67 -20.04 9.09
CA THR A 30 3.78 -19.88 7.94
C THR A 30 3.18 -21.22 7.55
N ASP A 31 1.84 -21.26 7.48
CA ASP A 31 1.09 -22.44 7.05
C ASP A 31 -0.17 -22.00 6.27
N LEU A 32 -0.69 -22.92 5.45
CA LEU A 32 -1.95 -22.75 4.71
C LEU A 32 -3.18 -23.00 5.59
N VAL A 33 -2.99 -23.59 6.78
CA VAL A 33 -4.07 -23.74 7.76
C VAL A 33 -4.44 -22.35 8.27
N PRO A 34 -5.67 -21.87 8.01
CA PRO A 34 -6.08 -20.55 8.46
C PRO A 34 -6.01 -20.47 9.98
N ASN A 35 -5.59 -19.32 10.52
CA ASN A 35 -5.73 -18.92 11.92
C ASN A 35 -4.73 -19.41 12.97
N GLU A 36 -3.65 -20.11 12.61
CA GLU A 36 -2.70 -20.61 13.63
C GLU A 36 -1.22 -20.28 13.42
N SER A 37 -0.81 -19.88 12.23
CA SER A 37 0.59 -19.52 11.99
C SER A 37 0.94 -18.14 12.53
N PHE A 38 2.22 -17.93 12.86
CA PHE A 38 2.73 -16.65 13.34
C PHE A 38 2.40 -15.51 12.36
N CYS A 39 2.62 -15.70 11.06
CA CYS A 39 2.29 -14.71 10.03
C CYS A 39 0.80 -14.34 10.03
N ASN A 40 -0.09 -15.34 10.16
CA ASN A 40 -1.53 -15.08 10.22
C ASN A 40 -1.94 -14.31 11.48
N TRP A 41 -1.31 -14.60 12.62
CA TRP A 41 -1.54 -13.82 13.83
C TRP A 41 -1.10 -12.37 13.69
N VAL A 42 0.09 -12.15 13.13
CA VAL A 42 0.65 -10.80 12.94
C VAL A 42 -0.17 -9.97 11.94
N GLU A 43 -0.73 -10.58 10.89
CA GLU A 43 -1.52 -9.86 9.88
C GLU A 43 -3.01 -9.78 10.22
N SER A 44 -3.66 -10.92 10.44
CA SER A 44 -5.12 -11.00 10.53
C SER A 44 -5.62 -10.93 11.97
N LYS A 45 -5.06 -11.72 12.90
CA LYS A 45 -5.58 -11.76 14.28
C LYS A 45 -5.32 -10.48 15.06
N THR A 46 -4.17 -9.84 14.80
CA THR A 46 -3.79 -8.59 15.46
C THR A 46 -4.09 -7.35 14.62
N GLU A 47 -5.04 -7.43 13.67
CA GLU A 47 -5.42 -6.32 12.80
C GLU A 47 -5.85 -5.06 13.59
N GLU A 48 -6.64 -5.24 14.65
CA GLU A 48 -7.08 -4.16 15.56
C GLU A 48 -5.91 -3.49 16.32
N LEU A 49 -4.73 -4.10 16.30
CA LEU A 49 -3.49 -3.55 16.86
C LEU A 49 -2.68 -2.82 15.78
N GLY A 50 -3.34 -2.24 14.78
CA GLY A 50 -2.73 -1.62 13.60
C GLY A 50 -2.62 -2.58 12.42
N SER A 51 -3.36 -2.30 11.35
CA SER A 51 -3.43 -3.16 10.18
C SER A 51 -2.14 -3.12 9.34
N ILE A 52 -1.74 -4.29 8.83
CA ILE A 52 -0.69 -4.45 7.81
C ILE A 52 -1.23 -5.09 6.51
N TRP A 53 -2.56 -5.09 6.33
CA TRP A 53 -3.23 -5.55 5.12
C TRP A 53 -2.96 -4.62 3.92
N GLY A 54 -3.25 -5.11 2.72
CA GLY A 54 -2.99 -4.38 1.46
C GLY A 54 -1.55 -4.53 0.97
N SER A 55 -0.94 -5.68 1.25
CA SER A 55 0.34 -6.12 0.68
C SER A 55 0.31 -7.65 0.67
N ASN A 56 0.97 -8.28 -0.30
CA ASN A 56 0.95 -9.74 -0.46
C ASN A 56 1.80 -10.48 0.60
N ALA A 57 1.70 -11.81 0.62
CA ALA A 57 2.44 -12.68 1.52
C ALA A 57 3.97 -12.53 1.43
N PHE A 58 4.51 -11.92 0.35
CA PHE A 58 5.94 -11.65 0.25
C PHE A 58 6.46 -10.74 1.38
N LYS A 59 5.60 -9.93 2.04
CA LYS A 59 6.01 -9.12 3.21
C LYS A 59 6.66 -9.95 4.33
N PHE A 60 6.27 -11.23 4.45
CA PHE A 60 6.79 -12.16 5.44
C PHE A 60 8.18 -12.71 5.08
N GLY A 61 8.69 -12.43 3.88
CA GLY A 61 10.00 -12.88 3.42
C GLY A 61 10.02 -14.31 2.89
N ILE A 62 9.46 -15.24 3.67
CA ILE A 62 9.19 -16.62 3.27
C ILE A 62 7.76 -16.99 3.66
N PHE A 63 7.05 -17.72 2.81
CA PHE A 63 5.68 -18.12 3.08
C PHE A 63 5.35 -19.46 2.39
N ARG A 64 4.42 -20.21 2.98
CA ARG A 64 3.87 -21.41 2.36
C ARG A 64 2.89 -21.00 1.27
N TYR A 65 2.99 -21.61 0.09
CA TYR A 65 2.11 -21.29 -1.04
C TYR A 65 1.24 -22.51 -1.42
N LYS A 66 0.06 -22.26 -2.01
CA LYS A 66 -0.86 -23.31 -2.47
C LYS A 66 -0.61 -23.69 -3.92
N ASN A 67 -0.50 -22.69 -4.79
CA ASN A 67 -0.20 -22.82 -6.21
C ASN A 67 0.86 -21.79 -6.60
N ILE A 68 1.73 -22.10 -7.56
CA ILE A 68 2.60 -21.10 -8.17
C ILE A 68 1.76 -20.35 -9.20
N GLU A 69 1.36 -19.11 -8.89
CA GLU A 69 0.49 -18.34 -9.78
C GLU A 69 1.24 -17.84 -11.03
N LYS A 70 2.46 -17.30 -10.88
CA LYS A 70 3.36 -16.92 -12.00
C LYS A 70 4.84 -16.93 -11.55
N SER A 71 5.76 -17.28 -12.46
CA SER A 71 7.20 -17.23 -12.18
C SER A 71 7.66 -15.80 -11.88
N ASN A 72 8.29 -15.57 -10.72
CA ASN A 72 8.80 -14.28 -10.31
C ASN A 72 10.32 -14.37 -10.09
N PRO A 73 11.15 -13.64 -10.86
CA PRO A 73 12.62 -13.74 -10.76
C PRO A 73 13.18 -13.20 -9.44
N LYS A 74 12.36 -12.52 -8.60
CA LYS A 74 12.72 -12.11 -7.24
C LYS A 74 12.41 -13.20 -6.21
N ILE A 75 11.81 -14.32 -6.60
CA ILE A 75 11.31 -15.37 -5.72
C ILE A 75 11.90 -16.72 -6.12
N GLN A 76 12.33 -17.49 -5.12
CA GLN A 76 12.69 -18.89 -5.24
C GLN A 76 11.56 -19.72 -4.64
N TYR A 77 11.44 -20.95 -5.12
CA TYR A 77 10.41 -21.90 -4.71
C TYR A 77 11.06 -23.25 -4.44
N ASP A 78 10.57 -23.96 -3.43
CA ASP A 78 10.70 -25.41 -3.31
C ASP A 78 9.31 -26.06 -3.47
N ASP A 79 9.11 -27.29 -3.00
CA ASP A 79 7.84 -28.02 -3.08
C ASP A 79 6.71 -27.41 -2.21
N LYS A 80 7.02 -26.50 -1.27
CA LYS A 80 6.07 -25.99 -0.26
C LYS A 80 6.13 -24.49 -0.02
N TYR A 81 7.29 -23.87 -0.15
CA TYR A 81 7.60 -22.53 0.29
C TYR A 81 8.15 -21.67 -0.85
N ALA A 82 7.86 -20.38 -0.75
CA ALA A 82 8.37 -19.33 -1.61
C ALA A 82 9.12 -18.31 -0.77
N TRP A 83 10.31 -17.88 -1.20
CA TRP A 83 11.12 -16.88 -0.50
C TRP A 83 11.85 -15.95 -1.45
N TYR A 84 12.26 -14.77 -0.98
CA TYR A 84 13.00 -13.84 -1.83
C TYR A 84 14.40 -14.36 -2.23
N THR A 85 14.74 -14.24 -3.51
CA THR A 85 16.09 -14.49 -4.03
C THR A 85 17.15 -13.64 -3.35
N ARG A 86 16.78 -12.46 -2.84
CA ARG A 86 17.67 -11.57 -2.08
C ARG A 86 18.27 -12.25 -0.85
N TYR A 87 17.67 -13.32 -0.32
CA TYR A 87 18.25 -14.04 0.82
C TYR A 87 19.57 -14.74 0.50
N ALA A 88 19.89 -14.95 -0.78
CA ALA A 88 21.21 -15.39 -1.21
C ALA A 88 22.33 -14.42 -0.77
N ARG A 89 22.06 -13.10 -0.70
CA ARG A 89 23.04 -12.10 -0.20
C ARG A 89 23.38 -12.28 1.28
N TYR A 90 22.51 -12.97 2.02
CA TYR A 90 22.71 -13.34 3.42
C TYR A 90 23.14 -14.81 3.59
N GLY A 91 23.52 -15.48 2.48
CA GLY A 91 24.02 -16.85 2.48
C GLY A 91 22.95 -17.94 2.55
N ALA A 92 21.68 -17.64 2.23
CA ALA A 92 20.64 -18.66 2.15
C ALA A 92 20.59 -19.32 0.77
N SER A 93 20.58 -20.66 0.75
CA SER A 93 20.48 -21.49 -0.47
C SER A 93 19.14 -22.22 -0.62
N ASP A 94 18.34 -22.27 0.44
CA ASP A 94 17.07 -23.00 0.50
C ASP A 94 16.08 -22.29 1.43
N ALA A 95 14.85 -22.81 1.49
CA ALA A 95 13.77 -22.30 2.33
C ALA A 95 14.15 -22.24 3.82
N MET A 96 14.85 -23.25 4.35
CA MET A 96 15.17 -23.33 5.77
C MET A 96 16.23 -22.29 6.17
N GLU A 97 17.26 -22.12 5.35
CA GLU A 97 18.26 -21.07 5.58
C GLU A 97 17.67 -19.68 5.37
N ALA A 98 16.77 -19.49 4.39
CA ALA A 98 16.05 -18.22 4.22
C ALA A 98 15.18 -17.91 5.44
N PHE A 99 14.43 -18.90 5.92
CA PHE A 99 13.66 -18.82 7.15
C PHE A 99 14.52 -18.47 8.35
N LYS A 100 15.69 -19.11 8.51
CA LYS A 100 16.62 -18.81 9.60
C LYS A 100 17.06 -17.34 9.61
N LYS A 101 17.25 -16.71 8.44
CA LYS A 101 17.52 -15.26 8.35
C LYS A 101 16.32 -14.44 8.83
N VAL A 102 15.11 -14.79 8.35
CA VAL A 102 13.87 -14.11 8.74
C VAL A 102 13.63 -14.24 10.24
N ARG A 103 13.67 -15.46 10.80
CA ARG A 103 13.49 -15.74 12.23
C ARG A 103 14.49 -14.99 13.10
N THR A 104 15.76 -14.96 12.69
CA THR A 104 16.81 -14.20 13.41
C THR A 104 16.48 -12.71 13.42
N ALA A 105 16.07 -12.15 12.27
CA ALA A 105 15.67 -10.74 12.18
C ALA A 105 14.46 -10.40 13.05
N ILE A 106 13.45 -11.28 13.11
CA ILE A 106 12.28 -11.13 13.99
C ILE A 106 12.72 -11.09 15.46
N ALA A 107 13.56 -12.03 15.90
CA ALA A 107 14.06 -12.08 17.27
C ALA A 107 14.89 -10.84 17.64
N VAL A 108 15.73 -10.35 16.71
CA VAL A 108 16.51 -9.11 16.88
C VAL A 108 15.58 -7.91 17.05
N VAL A 109 14.56 -7.77 16.19
CA VAL A 109 13.59 -6.66 16.25
C VAL A 109 12.78 -6.70 17.54
N ALA A 110 12.30 -7.87 17.95
CA ALA A 110 11.56 -8.04 19.20
C ALA A 110 12.42 -7.67 20.43
N THR A 111 13.68 -8.11 20.44
CA THR A 111 14.63 -7.80 21.54
C THR A 111 14.96 -6.31 21.57
N ALA A 112 15.22 -5.70 20.41
CA ALA A 112 15.47 -4.27 20.30
C ALA A 112 14.25 -3.44 20.78
N ALA A 113 13.03 -3.89 20.46
CA ALA A 113 11.81 -3.26 20.96
C ALA A 113 11.69 -3.35 22.48
N ARG A 114 11.97 -4.50 23.11
CA ARG A 114 12.00 -4.62 24.57
C ARG A 114 13.04 -3.70 25.22
N ASN A 115 14.14 -3.44 24.52
CA ASN A 115 15.25 -2.61 25.01
C ASN A 115 15.13 -1.12 24.64
N HIS A 116 14.02 -0.69 24.04
CA HIS A 116 13.81 0.68 23.57
C HIS A 116 14.85 1.17 22.52
N ASP A 117 15.43 0.24 21.75
CA ASP A 117 16.48 0.53 20.77
C ASP A 117 15.88 0.75 19.37
N LEU A 118 15.41 1.97 19.13
CA LEU A 118 14.82 2.38 17.83
C LEU A 118 15.83 2.29 16.67
N ASP A 119 17.10 2.59 16.93
CA ASP A 119 18.14 2.58 15.89
C ASP A 119 18.41 1.15 15.43
N MET A 120 18.47 0.20 16.36
CA MET A 120 18.60 -1.21 16.02
C MET A 120 17.40 -1.72 15.23
N ILE A 121 16.17 -1.37 15.62
CA ILE A 121 14.96 -1.72 14.84
C ILE A 121 15.07 -1.14 13.42
N GLU A 122 15.43 0.14 13.28
CA GLU A 122 15.52 0.76 11.96
C GLU A 122 16.59 0.09 11.07
N SER A 123 17.73 -0.29 11.64
CA SER A 123 18.85 -0.92 10.91
C SER A 123 18.55 -2.29 10.28
N VAL A 124 17.55 -3.03 10.78
CA VAL A 124 17.22 -4.37 10.27
C VAL A 124 16.58 -4.26 8.88
N ASP A 125 17.28 -4.77 7.87
CA ASP A 125 16.89 -4.70 6.45
C ASP A 125 16.47 -6.07 5.83
N VAL A 126 16.55 -7.14 6.63
CA VAL A 126 16.30 -8.53 6.22
C VAL A 126 14.80 -8.78 5.95
N ILE A 127 13.92 -8.10 6.68
CA ILE A 127 12.46 -8.25 6.62
C ILE A 127 11.79 -6.95 6.15
N ASN A 128 10.54 -7.05 5.66
CA ASN A 128 9.78 -5.89 5.18
C ASN A 128 9.59 -4.83 6.29
N GLY A 129 9.64 -3.54 5.94
CA GLY A 129 9.54 -2.45 6.91
C GLY A 129 8.24 -2.44 7.72
N MET A 130 7.09 -2.66 7.08
CA MET A 130 5.79 -2.67 7.76
C MET A 130 5.70 -3.86 8.73
N TYR A 131 6.12 -5.04 8.27
CA TYR A 131 6.18 -6.24 9.09
C TYR A 131 7.13 -6.09 10.28
N LYS A 132 8.30 -5.48 10.05
CA LYS A 132 9.30 -5.15 11.07
C LYS A 132 8.72 -4.28 12.18
N TRP A 133 8.08 -3.17 11.85
CA TRP A 133 7.55 -2.25 12.85
C TRP A 133 6.29 -2.80 13.55
N LYS A 134 5.52 -3.66 12.89
CA LYS A 134 4.44 -4.45 13.52
C LYS A 134 4.99 -5.40 14.58
N ILE A 135 6.02 -6.19 14.25
CA ILE A 135 6.70 -7.06 15.21
C ILE A 135 7.26 -6.23 16.37
N ALA A 136 7.94 -5.12 16.07
CA ALA A 136 8.49 -4.24 17.10
C ALA A 136 7.39 -3.80 18.08
N PHE A 137 6.23 -3.34 17.58
CA PHE A 137 5.10 -2.97 18.44
C PHE A 137 4.62 -4.15 19.31
N LEU A 138 4.38 -5.31 18.71
CA LEU A 138 3.87 -6.51 19.39
C LEU A 138 4.79 -7.00 20.53
N TYR A 139 6.09 -6.68 20.49
CA TYR A 139 7.04 -7.01 21.55
C TYR A 139 7.53 -5.81 22.35
N SER A 140 7.02 -4.61 22.10
CA SER A 140 7.49 -3.39 22.76
C SER A 140 6.98 -3.19 24.19
N ASP A 141 6.09 -4.01 24.74
CA ASP A 141 5.38 -3.63 25.98
C ASP A 141 4.63 -2.29 25.81
N LYS A 142 3.99 -2.13 24.64
CA LYS A 142 3.09 -1.02 24.32
C LYS A 142 3.72 0.39 24.38
N TRP A 143 5.04 0.54 24.37
CA TRP A 143 5.67 1.88 24.27
C TRP A 143 5.73 2.41 22.83
N LEU A 144 5.73 1.53 21.82
CA LEU A 144 5.61 1.92 20.41
C LEU A 144 4.15 2.21 20.02
N ILE A 145 3.97 2.99 18.95
CA ILE A 145 2.65 3.32 18.40
C ILE A 145 2.30 2.32 17.28
N PRO A 146 1.06 1.79 17.21
CA PRO A 146 0.65 0.82 16.19
C PRO A 146 0.35 1.44 14.81
N ILE A 147 1.28 2.24 14.27
CA ILE A 147 1.24 2.81 12.92
C ILE A 147 2.53 2.47 12.17
N TYR A 148 2.40 1.68 11.10
CA TYR A 148 3.55 1.05 10.42
C TYR A 148 3.84 1.60 9.02
N LYS A 149 2.98 2.50 8.54
CA LYS A 149 3.19 3.24 7.29
C LYS A 149 3.98 4.50 7.61
N GLN A 150 5.19 4.61 7.07
CA GLN A 150 6.05 5.79 7.27
C GLN A 150 5.38 7.08 6.79
N GLU A 151 4.63 7.02 5.69
CA GLU A 151 3.83 8.15 5.19
C GLU A 151 2.83 8.68 6.22
N TRP A 152 2.13 7.78 6.93
CA TRP A 152 1.16 8.19 7.94
C TRP A 152 1.85 8.83 9.15
N LEU A 153 2.96 8.24 9.62
CA LEU A 153 3.74 8.88 10.69
C LEU A 153 4.25 10.25 10.25
N ARG A 154 4.69 10.39 8.99
CA ARG A 154 5.16 11.66 8.44
C ARG A 154 4.06 12.71 8.39
N ASP A 155 2.90 12.38 7.84
CA ASP A 155 1.72 13.28 7.79
C ASP A 155 1.36 13.78 9.20
N LEU A 156 1.33 12.88 10.19
CA LEU A 156 1.09 13.23 11.59
C LEU A 156 2.19 14.15 12.15
N CYS A 157 3.45 13.80 11.94
CA CYS A 157 4.57 14.61 12.42
C CYS A 157 4.56 16.02 11.83
N ILE A 158 4.26 16.17 10.53
CA ILE A 158 4.10 17.47 9.87
C ILE A 158 2.95 18.24 10.51
N ASN A 159 1.78 17.61 10.68
CA ASN A 159 0.62 18.22 11.32
C ASN A 159 0.91 18.69 12.76
N PHE A 160 1.76 17.97 13.49
CA PHE A 160 2.20 18.33 14.84
C PHE A 160 3.45 19.23 14.88
N GLY A 161 3.88 19.76 13.74
CA GLY A 161 4.95 20.75 13.65
C GLY A 161 6.37 20.19 13.79
N MET A 162 6.62 18.95 13.33
CA MET A 162 7.98 18.41 13.27
C MET A 162 8.77 19.04 12.12
N ASP A 163 9.88 19.70 12.44
CA ASP A 163 10.81 20.21 11.45
C ASP A 163 11.45 19.07 10.64
N ASN A 164 11.56 19.26 9.31
CA ASN A 164 12.20 18.32 8.39
C ASN A 164 11.62 16.88 8.37
N ALA A 165 10.36 16.69 8.77
CA ALA A 165 9.70 15.37 8.77
C ALA A 165 9.76 14.64 7.42
N GLU A 166 9.78 15.37 6.30
CA GLU A 166 9.92 14.81 4.95
C GLU A 166 11.18 13.97 4.75
N LYS A 167 12.27 14.31 5.45
CA LYS A 167 13.56 13.61 5.36
C LYS A 167 13.77 12.61 6.49
N ALA A 168 12.86 12.54 7.45
CA ALA A 168 13.02 11.74 8.65
C ALA A 168 12.82 10.24 8.40
N GLY A 169 13.68 9.44 9.04
CA GLY A 169 13.52 7.99 9.12
C GLY A 169 12.34 7.58 10.00
N MET A 170 11.99 6.29 9.99
CA MET A 170 10.87 5.80 10.78
C MET A 170 11.13 5.94 12.29
N SER A 171 12.38 5.71 12.76
CA SER A 171 12.73 5.87 14.18
C SER A 171 12.45 7.28 14.69
N GLN A 172 12.86 8.28 13.91
CA GLN A 172 12.73 9.70 14.24
C GLN A 172 11.26 10.12 14.29
N LEU A 173 10.47 9.71 13.29
CA LEU A 173 9.03 9.98 13.25
C LEU A 173 8.30 9.30 14.42
N MET A 174 8.64 8.04 14.70
CA MET A 174 8.04 7.27 15.80
C MET A 174 8.37 7.90 17.15
N LYS A 175 9.64 8.24 17.39
CA LYS A 175 10.11 8.92 18.61
C LYS A 175 9.36 10.22 18.85
N PHE A 176 9.24 11.06 17.83
CA PHE A 176 8.55 12.35 17.92
C PHE A 176 7.09 12.23 18.39
N LEU A 177 6.37 11.20 17.92
CA LEU A 177 4.98 10.96 18.32
C LEU A 177 4.89 10.29 19.69
N ILE A 178 5.81 9.39 20.05
CA ILE A 178 5.84 8.75 21.38
C ILE A 178 6.02 9.79 22.48
N GLU A 179 6.95 10.73 22.29
CA GLU A 179 7.20 11.83 23.23
C GLU A 179 5.97 12.74 23.46
N ARG A 180 5.00 12.71 22.53
CA ARG A 180 3.74 13.47 22.62
C ARG A 180 2.58 12.70 23.22
N ARG A 181 2.72 11.39 23.42
CA ARG A 181 1.67 10.56 24.02
C ARG A 181 1.32 11.02 25.45
N GLY A 182 2.33 11.46 26.20
CA GLY A 182 2.21 11.69 27.64
C GLY A 182 1.80 10.39 28.37
N ASP A 183 0.89 10.51 29.31
CA ASP A 183 0.40 9.39 30.13
C ASP A 183 -0.79 8.63 29.52
N LYS A 184 -1.19 8.97 28.28
CA LYS A 184 -2.32 8.31 27.61
C LYS A 184 -2.04 6.85 27.35
N ASP A 185 -3.08 6.05 27.42
CA ASP A 185 -3.02 4.67 26.96
C ASP A 185 -2.61 4.62 25.47
N VAL A 186 -1.83 3.60 25.08
CA VAL A 186 -1.31 3.50 23.71
C VAL A 186 -2.44 3.43 22.67
N PHE A 187 -3.55 2.79 23.03
CA PHE A 187 -4.65 2.55 22.12
C PHE A 187 -5.64 3.71 22.11
N GLU A 188 -5.76 4.47 23.20
CA GLU A 188 -6.42 5.78 23.22
C GLU A 188 -5.66 6.76 22.31
N TYR A 189 -4.34 6.87 22.48
CA TYR A 189 -3.52 7.76 21.67
C TYR A 189 -3.50 7.35 20.20
N TYR A 190 -3.47 6.05 19.91
CA TYR A 190 -3.61 5.56 18.55
C TYR A 190 -4.92 6.00 17.89
N ASP A 191 -6.06 5.94 18.59
CA ASP A 191 -7.35 6.37 18.03
C ASP A 191 -7.36 7.88 17.73
N GLU A 192 -6.75 8.70 18.58
CA GLU A 192 -6.58 10.14 18.34
C GLU A 192 -5.71 10.41 17.10
N LEU A 193 -4.60 9.68 16.95
CA LEU A 193 -3.72 9.80 15.78
C LEU A 193 -4.46 9.37 14.51
N ILE A 194 -5.24 8.30 14.55
CA ILE A 194 -6.06 7.85 13.41
C ILE A 194 -7.14 8.87 13.07
N ALA A 195 -7.82 9.45 14.06
CA ALA A 195 -8.80 10.51 13.83
C ALA A 195 -8.14 11.76 13.21
N THR A 196 -6.93 12.10 13.65
CA THR A 196 -6.13 13.20 13.08
C THR A 196 -5.70 12.90 11.64
N LEU A 197 -5.22 11.69 11.36
CA LEU A 197 -4.90 11.24 10.00
C LEU A 197 -6.08 11.35 9.05
N LYS A 198 -7.27 10.93 9.48
CA LYS A 198 -8.49 11.07 8.69
C LYS A 198 -8.79 12.53 8.36
N LYS A 199 -8.63 13.44 9.33
CA LYS A 199 -8.79 14.89 9.08
C LYS A 199 -7.75 15.41 8.08
N ILE A 200 -6.48 15.08 8.26
CA ILE A 200 -5.40 15.46 7.32
C ILE A 200 -5.72 14.97 5.90
N GLN A 201 -6.20 13.73 5.76
CA GLN A 201 -6.54 13.16 4.46
C GLN A 201 -7.74 13.84 3.81
N VAL A 202 -8.74 14.25 4.61
CA VAL A 202 -9.89 15.07 4.15
C VAL A 202 -9.45 16.47 3.75
N ASP A 203 -8.58 17.11 4.54
CA ASP A 203 -8.11 18.49 4.32
C ASP A 203 -7.11 18.60 3.17
N LYS A 204 -6.46 17.49 2.77
CA LYS A 204 -5.66 17.46 1.53
C LYS A 204 -6.61 17.83 0.37
N PRO A 205 -6.28 18.83 -0.47
CA PRO A 205 -7.15 19.21 -1.58
C PRO A 205 -7.45 18.00 -2.47
N ALA A 206 -8.70 17.88 -2.89
CA ALA A 206 -9.11 16.88 -3.87
C ALA A 206 -8.27 17.07 -5.14
N LYS A 207 -7.85 15.96 -5.74
CA LYS A 207 -7.12 15.98 -6.99
C LYS A 207 -8.07 15.85 -8.16
N GLU A 208 -7.67 16.49 -9.24
CA GLU A 208 -8.33 16.49 -10.53
C GLU A 208 -7.52 15.62 -11.48
N TRP A 209 -8.15 14.59 -12.04
CA TRP A 209 -7.46 13.57 -12.84
C TRP A 209 -7.98 13.54 -14.28
N LEU A 210 -7.06 13.56 -15.24
CA LEU A 210 -7.37 13.17 -16.61
C LEU A 210 -7.09 11.68 -16.79
N TYR A 211 -8.08 10.93 -17.27
CA TYR A 211 -8.05 9.47 -17.31
C TYR A 211 -8.46 8.92 -18.69
N ALA A 212 -7.73 7.94 -19.23
CA ALA A 212 -8.11 7.21 -20.43
C ALA A 212 -8.58 5.78 -20.08
N PRO A 213 -9.88 5.46 -20.24
CA PRO A 213 -10.40 4.12 -20.01
C PRO A 213 -10.07 3.17 -21.17
N GLY A 214 -8.81 2.74 -21.25
CA GLY A 214 -8.30 1.94 -22.35
C GLY A 214 -8.06 2.74 -23.63
N GLU A 215 -7.44 2.11 -24.62
CA GLU A 215 -7.18 2.73 -25.92
C GLU A 215 -8.49 3.13 -26.59
N GLY A 216 -8.59 4.39 -27.01
CA GLY A 216 -9.82 4.91 -27.65
C GLY A 216 -11.05 4.90 -26.74
N ALA A 217 -10.86 4.88 -25.42
CA ALA A 217 -11.94 4.71 -24.43
C ALA A 217 -12.67 3.36 -24.52
N SER A 218 -11.99 2.28 -24.95
CA SER A 218 -12.58 0.95 -25.16
C SER A 218 -13.17 0.29 -23.91
N GLN A 219 -12.83 0.76 -22.70
CA GLN A 219 -13.40 0.28 -21.45
C GLN A 219 -14.50 1.19 -20.90
N TRP A 220 -14.87 2.26 -21.61
CA TRP A 220 -15.79 3.26 -21.08
C TRP A 220 -17.17 2.69 -20.73
N GLU A 221 -17.74 1.84 -21.59
CA GLU A 221 -19.03 1.20 -21.33
C GLU A 221 -19.00 0.31 -20.08
N ARG A 222 -17.87 -0.37 -19.84
CA ARG A 222 -17.64 -1.18 -18.63
C ARG A 222 -17.54 -0.28 -17.39
N CYS A 223 -16.75 0.79 -17.48
CA CYS A 223 -16.61 1.78 -16.41
C CYS A 223 -17.96 2.38 -16.00
N LEU A 224 -18.84 2.69 -16.96
CA LEU A 224 -20.18 3.20 -16.71
C LEU A 224 -21.09 2.15 -16.06
N ARG A 225 -21.16 0.95 -16.65
CA ARG A 225 -22.03 -0.13 -16.19
C ARG A 225 -21.73 -0.53 -14.75
N ASP A 226 -20.44 -0.64 -14.43
CA ASP A 226 -19.98 -1.16 -13.14
C ASP A 226 -19.72 -0.05 -12.11
N GLY A 227 -19.80 1.23 -12.52
CA GLY A 227 -19.55 2.37 -11.64
C GLY A 227 -18.10 2.44 -11.17
N VAL A 228 -17.15 2.19 -12.07
CA VAL A 228 -15.72 2.09 -11.76
C VAL A 228 -14.86 2.85 -12.76
N MET A 229 -13.62 3.11 -12.39
CA MET A 229 -12.51 3.34 -13.31
C MET A 229 -11.50 2.18 -13.20
N LEU A 230 -10.83 1.88 -14.31
CA LEU A 230 -10.00 0.69 -14.49
C LEU A 230 -8.59 1.05 -14.94
N LEU A 231 -7.58 0.30 -14.48
CA LEU A 231 -6.20 0.43 -14.94
C LEU A 231 -5.64 -0.93 -15.38
N GLY A 232 -5.07 -0.99 -16.60
CA GLY A 232 -4.84 -2.25 -17.32
C GLY A 232 -3.40 -2.78 -17.36
N TRP A 233 -2.53 -2.43 -16.41
CA TRP A 233 -1.21 -3.08 -16.28
C TRP A 233 -1.33 -4.38 -15.47
N ASP A 234 -2.22 -5.29 -15.87
CA ASP A 234 -2.61 -6.50 -15.11
C ASP A 234 -1.43 -7.44 -14.86
N ASP A 235 -0.48 -7.43 -15.78
CA ASP A 235 0.80 -8.11 -15.74
C ASP A 235 1.66 -7.77 -14.51
N LEU A 236 1.42 -6.61 -13.89
CA LEU A 236 2.10 -6.21 -12.64
C LEU A 236 1.41 -6.77 -11.40
N GLY A 237 0.26 -7.44 -11.52
CA GLY A 237 -0.55 -7.92 -10.41
C GLY A 237 -1.06 -6.77 -9.52
N ASP A 238 -1.28 -7.07 -8.24
CA ASP A 238 -1.73 -6.08 -7.25
C ASP A 238 -0.72 -4.94 -7.06
N TYR A 239 -1.11 -3.71 -7.40
CA TYR A 239 -0.26 -2.52 -7.30
C TYR A 239 0.02 -2.10 -5.85
N SER A 240 -0.82 -2.53 -4.91
CA SER A 240 -0.63 -2.26 -3.48
C SER A 240 0.70 -2.81 -2.97
N ARG A 241 1.27 -3.83 -3.63
CA ARG A 241 2.55 -4.45 -3.28
C ARG A 241 3.76 -3.54 -3.42
N PHE A 242 3.68 -2.52 -4.28
CA PHE A 242 4.82 -1.65 -4.54
C PHE A 242 4.97 -0.62 -3.42
N THR A 243 6.19 -0.46 -2.92
CA THR A 243 6.52 0.45 -1.83
C THR A 243 7.09 1.77 -2.31
N ASN A 244 7.54 1.81 -3.56
CA ASN A 244 8.00 3.01 -4.24
C ASN A 244 7.87 2.85 -5.77
N ARG A 245 8.05 3.95 -6.50
CA ARG A 245 7.91 3.98 -7.96
C ARG A 245 9.01 3.23 -8.71
N ASP A 246 10.22 3.15 -8.15
CA ASP A 246 11.33 2.42 -8.79
C ASP A 246 11.06 0.92 -8.84
N GLU A 247 10.39 0.36 -7.83
CA GLU A 247 9.94 -1.03 -7.84
C GLU A 247 8.95 -1.33 -8.98
N ILE A 248 8.06 -0.38 -9.30
CA ILE A 248 7.12 -0.51 -10.42
C ILE A 248 7.89 -0.51 -11.74
N VAL A 249 8.82 0.43 -11.92
CA VAL A 249 9.66 0.50 -13.13
C VAL A 249 10.45 -0.79 -13.32
N ASP A 250 11.07 -1.30 -12.26
CA ASP A 250 11.82 -2.55 -12.30
C ASP A 250 10.95 -3.75 -12.61
N GLU A 251 9.69 -3.76 -12.16
CA GLU A 251 8.75 -4.81 -12.50
C GLU A 251 8.29 -4.73 -13.96
N MET A 252 7.94 -3.54 -14.45
CA MET A 252 7.58 -3.31 -15.84
C MET A 252 8.70 -3.74 -16.80
N ARG A 253 9.96 -3.44 -16.47
CA ARG A 253 11.13 -3.90 -17.24
C ARG A 253 11.20 -5.42 -17.35
N LYS A 254 10.79 -6.13 -16.30
CA LYS A 254 10.83 -7.60 -16.25
C LYS A 254 9.68 -8.19 -17.03
N VAL A 255 8.45 -7.73 -16.78
CA VAL A 255 7.27 -8.34 -17.39
C VAL A 255 7.20 -8.07 -18.90
N TYR A 256 7.71 -6.91 -19.34
CA TYR A 256 7.73 -6.54 -20.75
C TYR A 256 9.06 -6.83 -21.47
N ASP A 257 9.96 -7.59 -20.84
CA ASP A 257 11.30 -7.93 -21.36
C ASP A 257 12.04 -6.72 -21.97
N ASN A 258 11.99 -5.59 -21.24
CA ASN A 258 12.54 -4.32 -21.68
C ASN A 258 13.43 -3.71 -20.60
N PRO A 259 14.66 -4.22 -20.42
CA PRO A 259 15.54 -3.84 -19.30
C PRO A 259 15.97 -2.37 -19.31
N LYS A 260 15.89 -1.68 -20.46
CA LYS A 260 16.20 -0.25 -20.60
C LYS A 260 14.96 0.65 -20.62
N GLY A 261 13.77 0.07 -20.48
CA GLY A 261 12.52 0.81 -20.47
C GLY A 261 12.49 1.82 -19.33
N ARG A 262 12.10 3.06 -19.65
CA ARG A 262 11.96 4.13 -18.65
C ARG A 262 10.64 4.07 -17.92
N PHE A 263 9.57 3.62 -18.59
CA PHE A 263 8.21 3.46 -18.07
C PHE A 263 7.73 4.61 -17.17
N SER A 264 8.11 5.85 -17.50
CA SER A 264 7.95 6.96 -16.57
C SER A 264 6.48 7.31 -16.35
N ASN A 265 5.70 7.47 -17.42
CA ASN A 265 4.28 7.77 -17.24
C ASN A 265 3.50 6.55 -16.74
N ASP A 266 3.86 5.36 -17.19
CA ASP A 266 3.18 4.11 -16.82
C ASP A 266 3.36 3.80 -15.33
N SER A 267 4.61 3.82 -14.85
CA SER A 267 4.92 3.60 -13.43
C SER A 267 4.30 4.67 -12.53
N LEU A 268 4.19 5.90 -13.04
CA LEU A 268 3.53 6.99 -12.31
C LEU A 268 2.01 6.74 -12.26
N ALA A 269 1.36 6.37 -13.36
CA ALA A 269 -0.06 6.05 -13.38
C ALA A 269 -0.40 4.91 -12.43
N VAL A 270 0.39 3.83 -12.42
CA VAL A 270 0.23 2.70 -11.50
C VAL A 270 0.39 3.16 -10.03
N TRP A 271 1.41 3.95 -9.73
CA TRP A 271 1.65 4.46 -8.39
C TRP A 271 0.52 5.40 -7.93
N GLU A 272 0.15 6.37 -8.75
CA GLU A 272 -0.85 7.37 -8.43
C GLU A 272 -2.23 6.75 -8.26
N PHE A 273 -2.61 5.84 -9.16
CA PHE A 273 -3.86 5.10 -9.06
C PHE A 273 -3.95 4.29 -7.77
N ALA A 274 -2.87 3.60 -7.37
CA ALA A 274 -2.89 2.73 -6.20
C ALA A 274 -2.67 3.45 -4.85
N LYS A 275 -1.91 4.56 -4.84
CA LYS A 275 -1.38 5.17 -3.61
C LYS A 275 -1.75 6.64 -3.39
N VAL A 276 -2.07 7.38 -4.45
CA VAL A 276 -2.24 8.84 -4.36
C VAL A 276 -3.69 9.26 -4.53
N MET A 277 -4.39 8.66 -5.49
CA MET A 277 -5.81 8.89 -5.72
C MET A 277 -6.62 8.45 -4.49
N LYS A 278 -7.64 9.22 -4.15
CA LYS A 278 -8.48 8.98 -2.96
C LYS A 278 -9.96 9.27 -3.24
N PRO A 279 -10.88 8.74 -2.43
CA PRO A 279 -12.27 9.19 -2.45
C PRO A 279 -12.39 10.72 -2.33
N GLY A 280 -13.26 11.31 -3.14
CA GLY A 280 -13.45 12.76 -3.27
C GLY A 280 -12.66 13.41 -4.40
N ASP A 281 -11.69 12.72 -5.00
CA ASP A 281 -11.02 13.19 -6.22
C ASP A 281 -11.98 13.17 -7.42
N THR A 282 -11.78 14.08 -8.37
CA THR A 282 -12.56 14.18 -9.61
C THR A 282 -11.79 13.56 -10.78
N VAL A 283 -12.51 12.89 -11.68
CA VAL A 283 -11.94 12.22 -12.86
C VAL A 283 -12.66 12.66 -14.11
N TYR A 284 -11.89 13.11 -15.11
CA TYR A 284 -12.36 13.36 -16.48
C TYR A 284 -11.89 12.22 -17.39
N ALA A 285 -12.83 11.40 -17.85
CA ALA A 285 -12.57 10.30 -18.77
C ALA A 285 -12.44 10.83 -20.20
N LYS A 286 -11.37 10.48 -20.91
CA LYS A 286 -11.09 10.93 -22.27
C LYS A 286 -11.14 9.84 -23.31
N LYS A 287 -11.51 10.21 -24.53
CA LYS A 287 -11.46 9.37 -25.74
C LYS A 287 -10.47 9.96 -26.73
N GLY A 288 -9.34 9.27 -26.87
CA GLY A 288 -8.23 9.74 -27.69
C GLY A 288 -7.57 11.01 -27.14
N LEU A 289 -7.30 11.97 -28.02
CA LEU A 289 -6.58 13.22 -27.71
C LEU A 289 -7.46 14.47 -27.73
N TYR A 290 -8.74 14.35 -28.06
CA TYR A 290 -9.58 15.51 -28.36
C TYR A 290 -10.97 15.45 -27.75
N LYS A 291 -11.32 14.39 -27.02
CA LYS A 291 -12.68 14.23 -26.50
C LYS A 291 -12.69 13.84 -25.04
N ILE A 292 -13.67 14.39 -24.32
CA ILE A 292 -14.06 13.95 -22.98
C ILE A 292 -15.34 13.12 -23.14
N VAL A 293 -15.41 11.99 -22.46
CA VAL A 293 -16.58 11.07 -22.49
C VAL A 293 -17.32 10.99 -21.16
N GLY A 294 -16.73 11.52 -20.10
CA GLY A 294 -17.44 11.70 -18.85
C GLY A 294 -16.63 12.37 -17.77
N ARG A 295 -17.33 12.73 -16.70
CA ARG A 295 -16.82 13.28 -15.46
C ARG A 295 -17.39 12.47 -14.31
N GLY A 296 -16.59 12.24 -13.27
CA GLY A 296 -17.04 11.51 -12.10
C GLY A 296 -16.22 11.81 -10.86
N ILE A 297 -16.76 11.39 -9.71
CA ILE A 297 -16.12 11.52 -8.40
C ILE A 297 -15.71 10.13 -7.92
N VAL A 298 -14.44 9.97 -7.53
CA VAL A 298 -13.95 8.74 -6.92
C VAL A 298 -14.64 8.54 -5.57
N GLU A 299 -15.25 7.38 -5.36
CA GLU A 299 -15.92 7.03 -4.10
C GLU A 299 -15.22 5.89 -3.35
N GLY A 300 -14.38 5.12 -4.04
CA GLY A 300 -13.72 3.93 -3.49
C GLY A 300 -12.20 4.05 -3.35
N GLU A 301 -11.67 3.28 -2.41
CA GLU A 301 -10.25 2.98 -2.33
C GLU A 301 -9.80 2.10 -3.52
N TYR A 302 -8.50 1.91 -3.69
CA TYR A 302 -7.94 0.99 -4.68
C TYR A 302 -8.37 -0.46 -4.37
N GLU A 303 -8.90 -1.14 -5.38
CA GLU A 303 -9.29 -2.55 -5.31
C GLU A 303 -8.56 -3.35 -6.40
N TYR A 304 -8.02 -4.51 -5.99
CA TYR A 304 -7.48 -5.53 -6.90
C TYR A 304 -8.41 -6.73 -6.88
N ASN A 305 -8.82 -7.20 -8.06
CA ASN A 305 -9.71 -8.34 -8.25
C ASN A 305 -9.12 -9.28 -9.30
N ASP A 306 -8.63 -10.44 -8.86
CA ASP A 306 -8.10 -11.50 -9.71
C ASP A 306 -9.17 -12.53 -10.15
N ASP A 307 -10.43 -12.35 -9.77
CA ASP A 307 -11.56 -13.16 -10.25
C ASP A 307 -12.06 -12.73 -11.66
N VAL A 308 -11.48 -11.68 -12.25
CA VAL A 308 -11.81 -11.21 -13.61
C VAL A 308 -10.64 -11.40 -14.57
N ASP A 309 -10.91 -11.53 -15.87
CA ASP A 309 -9.88 -11.86 -16.87
C ASP A 309 -8.91 -10.70 -17.17
N GLU A 310 -9.43 -9.47 -17.21
CA GLU A 310 -8.68 -8.25 -17.58
C GLU A 310 -9.15 -7.04 -16.79
N TYR A 311 -8.25 -6.06 -16.64
CA TYR A 311 -8.40 -4.88 -15.81
C TYR A 311 -8.69 -5.25 -14.37
N LEU A 312 -7.70 -5.87 -13.73
CA LEU A 312 -7.76 -6.39 -12.37
C LEU A 312 -7.75 -5.26 -11.32
N SER A 313 -7.32 -4.06 -11.72
CA SER A 313 -7.19 -2.90 -10.85
C SER A 313 -8.31 -1.90 -11.08
N SER A 314 -9.06 -1.58 -10.04
CA SER A 314 -10.23 -0.70 -10.12
C SER A 314 -10.36 0.25 -8.94
N ARG A 315 -11.18 1.29 -9.14
CA ARG A 315 -11.72 2.17 -8.10
C ARG A 315 -13.17 2.46 -8.40
N LYS A 316 -14.02 2.52 -7.37
CA LYS A 316 -15.41 2.96 -7.53
C LYS A 316 -15.47 4.45 -7.86
N VAL A 317 -16.27 4.78 -8.86
CA VAL A 317 -16.49 6.15 -9.34
C VAL A 317 -17.98 6.37 -9.56
N ARG A 318 -18.50 7.44 -8.97
CA ARG A 318 -19.81 7.97 -9.33
C ARG A 318 -19.63 8.90 -10.52
N TRP A 319 -19.94 8.41 -11.72
CA TRP A 319 -19.99 9.22 -12.93
C TRP A 319 -21.16 10.22 -12.84
N THR A 320 -20.85 11.51 -12.85
CA THR A 320 -21.82 12.61 -12.71
C THR A 320 -22.30 13.13 -14.06
N ASP A 321 -21.41 13.10 -15.06
CA ASP A 321 -21.68 13.62 -16.39
C ASP A 321 -21.22 12.59 -17.43
N ILE A 322 -22.12 12.17 -18.29
CA ILE A 322 -21.91 11.09 -19.26
C ILE A 322 -22.34 11.58 -20.63
N GLY A 323 -21.43 11.55 -21.60
CA GLY A 323 -21.66 12.14 -22.92
C GLY A 323 -20.41 12.09 -23.80
N GLU A 324 -20.35 12.95 -24.81
CA GLU A 324 -19.14 13.12 -25.60
C GLU A 324 -19.00 14.62 -25.92
N TRP A 325 -17.90 15.22 -25.50
CA TRP A 325 -17.60 16.64 -25.67
C TRP A 325 -16.25 16.80 -26.35
N ASP A 326 -16.13 17.79 -27.23
CA ASP A 326 -14.83 18.20 -27.75
C ASP A 326 -14.03 18.88 -26.63
N SER A 327 -12.79 18.45 -26.45
CA SER A 327 -11.89 19.00 -25.46
C SER A 327 -11.48 20.42 -25.85
N PRO A 328 -11.41 21.37 -24.89
CA PRO A 328 -11.01 22.76 -25.17
C PRO A 328 -9.57 22.87 -25.70
N GLN A 329 -8.75 21.84 -25.50
CA GLN A 329 -7.39 21.74 -26.01
C GLN A 329 -6.98 20.29 -26.29
N GLN A 330 -5.83 20.09 -26.93
CA GLN A 330 -5.27 18.74 -27.14
C GLN A 330 -4.89 18.09 -25.80
N LEU A 331 -5.41 16.90 -25.56
CA LEU A 331 -5.20 16.12 -24.33
C LEU A 331 -3.85 15.39 -24.37
N VAL A 332 -3.22 15.24 -23.20
CA VAL A 332 -1.96 14.48 -23.10
C VAL A 332 -2.18 13.00 -23.41
N GLN A 333 -1.22 12.39 -24.10
CA GLN A 333 -1.22 10.96 -24.39
C GLN A 333 -0.69 10.16 -23.18
N LYS A 334 -1.47 10.18 -22.08
CA LYS A 334 -1.21 9.44 -20.85
C LYS A 334 -2.51 8.79 -20.36
N THR A 335 -2.38 7.64 -19.70
CA THR A 335 -3.55 6.90 -19.16
C THR A 335 -4.13 7.57 -17.93
N LEU A 336 -3.28 8.09 -17.05
CA LEU A 336 -3.68 8.83 -15.86
C LEU A 336 -2.74 10.02 -15.68
N THR A 337 -3.28 11.18 -15.31
CA THR A 337 -2.48 12.37 -15.04
C THR A 337 -3.18 13.26 -14.03
N ASP A 338 -2.47 13.60 -12.95
CA ASP A 338 -2.85 14.69 -12.04
C ASP A 338 -2.77 16.04 -12.78
N ILE A 339 -3.92 16.65 -12.99
CA ILE A 339 -4.08 17.96 -13.65
C ILE A 339 -4.38 19.08 -12.66
N SER A 340 -4.41 18.80 -11.35
CA SER A 340 -4.73 19.78 -10.29
C SER A 340 -3.82 21.00 -10.28
N LYS A 341 -2.60 20.86 -10.82
CA LYS A 341 -1.62 21.94 -10.96
C LYS A 341 -1.90 22.91 -12.13
N TYR A 342 -2.96 22.67 -12.91
CA TYR A 342 -3.36 23.49 -14.05
C TYR A 342 -4.80 23.99 -13.86
N PRO A 343 -5.04 24.95 -12.94
CA PRO A 343 -6.39 25.37 -12.56
C PRO A 343 -7.20 25.89 -13.74
N ASP A 344 -6.63 26.74 -14.60
CA ASP A 344 -7.30 27.25 -15.80
C ASP A 344 -7.73 26.12 -16.76
N TYR A 345 -6.94 25.04 -16.82
CA TYR A 345 -7.27 23.88 -17.64
C TYR A 345 -8.40 23.05 -17.02
N VAL A 346 -8.39 22.85 -15.70
CA VAL A 346 -9.50 22.21 -14.97
C VAL A 346 -10.79 23.02 -15.15
N GLU A 347 -10.74 24.35 -14.98
CA GLU A 347 -11.90 25.24 -15.20
C GLU A 347 -12.45 25.12 -16.62
N SER A 348 -11.58 25.03 -17.64
CA SER A 348 -12.01 24.83 -19.02
C SER A 348 -12.70 23.47 -19.27
N LEU A 349 -12.34 22.43 -18.51
CA LEU A 349 -13.00 21.13 -18.58
C LEU A 349 -14.34 21.16 -17.85
N GLU A 350 -14.41 21.81 -16.68
CA GLU A 350 -15.66 21.99 -15.93
C GLU A 350 -16.73 22.71 -16.77
N GLY A 351 -16.34 23.75 -17.51
CA GLY A 351 -17.24 24.48 -18.40
C GLY A 351 -17.88 23.66 -19.53
N LEU A 352 -17.40 22.43 -19.80
CA LEU A 352 -18.06 21.51 -20.74
C LEU A 352 -19.39 20.95 -20.21
N PHE A 353 -19.57 20.97 -18.88
CA PHE A 353 -20.71 20.35 -18.20
C PHE A 353 -21.76 21.37 -17.74
N ASP A 354 -21.44 22.66 -17.77
CA ASP A 354 -22.39 23.73 -17.45
C ASP A 354 -23.49 23.84 -18.52
N GLU A 355 -24.75 23.69 -18.10
CA GLU A 355 -25.93 23.64 -19.00
C GLU A 355 -26.19 24.93 -19.82
N GLU A 356 -25.49 26.04 -19.55
CA GLU A 356 -25.68 27.33 -20.25
C GLU A 356 -24.93 27.46 -21.59
N SER A 357 -24.06 26.51 -21.96
CA SER A 357 -23.27 26.57 -23.20
C SER A 357 -23.92 25.89 -24.41
N LYS A 358 -25.16 25.38 -24.28
CA LYS A 358 -25.97 24.88 -25.40
C LYS A 358 -26.94 25.96 -25.91
N ILE A 359 -26.45 26.91 -26.70
CA ILE A 359 -27.29 27.83 -27.51
C ILE A 359 -27.12 27.50 -28.99
#